data_AF-A0A1G6A0S0-F1
#
_entry.id   AF-A0A1G6A0S0-F1
#
_cell.length_a   1.000
_cell.length_b   1.000
_cell.length_c   1.000
_cell.angle_alpha   90.00
_cell.angle_beta   90.00
_cell.angle_gamma   90.00
#
_symmetry.space_group_name_H-M   'P 1'
#
loop_
_entity.id
_entity.type
_entity.pdbx_description
1 polymer ?
#
loop_
_entity_poly.entity_id
_entity_poly.type
_entity_poly.pdbx_seq_one_letter_code
_entity_poly.pdbx_strand_id
1 'polypeptide(L)'
;MTKPTRFMMAVCFLALLISLVQPGTARSDVEARIPTQMQLRELLSANPELVLDVLREHPLELVQILEQGLLAKRELERQRQEQEDLAMERNPEISKDRPIRGNPEAPITIVEYSDFLCPYCSQATATVKRLLDLDDAGELRLVFKHLPLNPVSRELALAYEAAAMQSHEAAWQLHDLLFERQAELRGNAEAVLERIVAGLDIDLDRFAADRASPEAAERIIKDMEEARSFGFGGTPMFLINGIPVRGAVPLQEFQRVVEMAGTKSSGGYAGE
;
A
#
# COMPACT_ATOMS: atom_id res chain seq x y z
N MET A 1 67.30 28.27 -51.11
CA MET A 1 68.51 28.18 -50.26
C MET A 1 68.59 26.75 -49.74
N THR A 2 69.27 25.88 -50.50
CA THR A 2 70.65 25.39 -50.25
C THR A 2 70.70 24.17 -49.32
N LYS A 3 70.43 23.03 -49.98
CA LYS A 3 71.06 21.71 -49.95
C LYS A 3 71.59 21.04 -48.65
N PRO A 4 71.46 19.69 -48.60
CA PRO A 4 72.02 18.76 -47.61
C PRO A 4 73.45 18.35 -47.97
N THR A 5 74.20 17.74 -47.03
CA THR A 5 75.45 16.95 -47.23
C THR A 5 76.00 16.57 -45.82
N ARG A 6 76.68 15.46 -45.52
CA ARG A 6 77.38 14.43 -46.30
C ARG A 6 77.91 13.33 -45.34
N PHE A 7 78.01 12.10 -45.86
CA PHE A 7 79.15 11.14 -45.79
C PHE A 7 79.80 10.84 -44.43
N MET A 8 79.79 9.60 -43.91
CA MET A 8 80.46 8.36 -44.37
C MET A 8 81.94 8.23 -43.90
N MET A 9 82.23 7.03 -43.38
CA MET A 9 83.52 6.32 -43.27
C MET A 9 84.40 6.49 -42.02
N ALA A 10 84.57 5.39 -41.26
CA ALA A 10 85.85 4.72 -40.93
C ALA A 10 85.59 3.70 -39.77
N VAL A 11 85.57 2.38 -39.97
CA VAL A 11 86.67 1.41 -40.23
C VAL A 11 87.36 0.93 -38.94
N CYS A 12 87.30 -0.41 -38.75
CA CYS A 12 88.35 -1.33 -38.24
C CYS A 12 88.33 -1.93 -36.81
N PHE A 13 88.38 -3.29 -36.82
CA PHE A 13 88.99 -4.26 -35.88
C PHE A 13 88.42 -4.33 -34.44
N LEU A 14 88.22 -5.47 -33.78
CA LEU A 14 89.01 -6.71 -33.71
C LEU A 14 88.17 -7.82 -33.01
N ALA A 15 88.54 -9.07 -33.29
CA ALA A 15 87.98 -10.34 -32.81
C ALA A 15 87.72 -10.51 -31.30
N LEU A 16 86.73 -11.35 -30.92
CA LEU A 16 87.00 -12.62 -30.22
C LEU A 16 85.72 -13.49 -30.06
N LEU A 17 85.93 -14.80 -30.21
CA LEU A 17 85.00 -15.92 -29.99
C LEU A 17 84.38 -15.93 -28.58
N ILE A 18 83.04 -16.07 -28.48
CA ILE A 18 82.41 -16.91 -27.44
C ILE A 18 81.22 -17.66 -28.04
N SER A 19 81.29 -18.97 -27.85
CA SER A 19 80.45 -20.04 -28.33
C SER A 19 79.05 -20.09 -27.68
N LEU A 20 78.09 -20.62 -28.44
CA LEU A 20 76.94 -21.42 -27.98
C LEU A 20 75.98 -20.79 -26.95
N VAL A 21 74.91 -20.17 -27.44
CA VAL A 21 73.61 -20.18 -26.76
C VAL A 21 72.57 -20.61 -27.79
N GLN A 22 71.99 -21.80 -27.61
CA GLN A 22 70.82 -22.21 -28.37
C GLN A 22 69.65 -21.28 -28.03
N PRO A 23 68.83 -20.84 -29.00
CA PRO A 23 67.58 -20.19 -28.68
C PRO A 23 66.62 -21.24 -28.16
N GLY A 24 66.48 -21.33 -26.83
CA GLY A 24 65.30 -21.91 -26.21
C GLY A 24 64.09 -21.11 -26.65
N THR A 25 63.31 -21.64 -27.59
CA THR A 25 61.99 -21.12 -27.95
C THR A 25 61.02 -21.44 -26.82
N ALA A 26 60.99 -20.57 -25.81
CA ALA A 26 59.90 -20.50 -24.85
C ALA A 26 59.14 -19.18 -25.07
N ARG A 27 58.25 -19.21 -26.05
CA ARG A 27 57.14 -18.27 -26.29
C ARG A 27 56.24 -19.04 -27.26
N SER A 28 54.96 -19.22 -27.07
CA SER A 28 53.91 -18.60 -26.27
C SER A 28 52.73 -19.56 -26.41
N ASP A 29 51.79 -19.60 -25.46
CA ASP A 29 50.35 -19.85 -25.72
C ASP A 29 49.65 -19.93 -24.35
N VAL A 30 49.52 -18.79 -23.69
CA VAL A 30 48.44 -18.59 -22.74
C VAL A 30 47.55 -17.52 -23.37
N GLU A 31 46.83 -17.92 -24.42
CA GLU A 31 45.59 -17.23 -24.73
C GLU A 31 44.71 -17.40 -23.50
N ALA A 32 44.50 -16.32 -22.76
CA ALA A 32 43.53 -16.29 -21.67
C ALA A 32 42.16 -16.64 -22.25
N ARG A 33 41.79 -17.93 -22.19
CA ARG A 33 40.46 -18.38 -22.57
C ARG A 33 39.47 -17.72 -21.62
N ILE A 34 38.64 -16.84 -22.17
CA ILE A 34 37.50 -16.28 -21.45
C ILE A 34 36.63 -17.47 -21.02
N PRO A 35 36.40 -17.67 -19.72
CA PRO A 35 35.60 -18.79 -19.25
C PRO A 35 34.20 -18.73 -19.86
N THR A 36 33.68 -19.89 -20.27
CA THR A 36 32.30 -19.99 -20.74
C THR A 36 31.33 -19.65 -19.60
N GLN A 37 30.09 -19.25 -19.92
CA GLN A 37 29.07 -18.99 -18.89
C GLN A 37 28.86 -20.19 -17.95
N MET A 38 29.01 -21.41 -18.46
CA MET A 38 28.88 -22.64 -17.67
C MET A 38 30.03 -22.79 -16.67
N GLN A 39 31.27 -22.59 -17.11
CA GLN A 39 32.45 -22.63 -16.26
C GLN A 39 32.45 -21.51 -15.21
N LEU A 40 31.98 -20.32 -15.58
CA LEU A 40 31.85 -19.20 -14.64
C LEU A 40 30.77 -19.48 -13.57
N ARG A 41 29.62 -20.04 -13.96
CA ARG A 41 28.57 -20.46 -13.01
C ARG A 41 29.08 -21.54 -12.05
N GLU A 42 29.78 -22.55 -12.55
CA GLU A 42 30.36 -23.62 -11.72
C GLU A 42 31.37 -23.06 -10.70
N LEU A 43 32.25 -22.15 -11.14
CA LEU A 43 33.23 -21.49 -10.26
C LEU A 43 32.54 -20.67 -9.16
N LEU A 44 31.57 -19.81 -9.51
CA LEU A 44 30.87 -18.97 -8.53
C LEU A 44 30.01 -19.81 -7.57
N SER A 45 29.43 -20.92 -8.05
CA SER A 45 28.61 -21.82 -7.21
C SER A 45 29.48 -22.61 -6.23
N ALA A 46 30.68 -23.02 -6.64
CA ALA A 46 31.65 -23.68 -5.78
C ALA A 46 32.35 -22.72 -4.80
N ASN A 47 32.31 -21.41 -5.05
CA ASN A 47 33.03 -20.39 -4.28
C ASN A 47 32.16 -19.15 -4.02
N PRO A 48 31.10 -19.25 -3.18
CA PRO A 48 30.18 -18.14 -2.92
C PRO A 48 30.86 -16.91 -2.29
N GLU A 49 31.96 -17.12 -1.55
CA GLU A 49 32.72 -16.03 -0.92
C GLU A 49 33.29 -15.03 -1.94
N LEU A 50 33.63 -15.46 -3.17
CA LEU A 50 34.13 -14.55 -4.20
C LEU A 50 33.09 -13.48 -4.57
N VAL A 51 31.81 -13.83 -4.54
CA VAL A 51 30.73 -12.87 -4.78
C VAL A 51 30.59 -11.96 -3.55
N LEU A 52 30.60 -12.53 -2.35
CA LEU A 52 30.45 -11.76 -1.12
C LEU A 52 31.60 -10.79 -0.90
N ASP A 53 32.83 -11.14 -1.27
CA ASP A 53 34.01 -10.28 -1.19
C ASP A 53 33.89 -9.08 -2.12
N VAL A 54 33.52 -9.30 -3.39
CA VAL A 54 33.24 -8.21 -4.33
C VAL A 54 32.12 -7.31 -3.79
N LEU A 55 31.05 -7.89 -3.23
CA LEU A 55 29.96 -7.10 -2.63
C LEU A 55 30.42 -6.30 -1.39
N ARG A 56 31.34 -6.84 -0.57
CA ARG A 56 31.93 -6.15 0.59
C ARG A 56 32.88 -5.04 0.17
N GLU A 57 33.60 -5.20 -0.94
CA GLU A 57 34.47 -4.19 -1.53
C GLU A 57 33.68 -3.05 -2.19
N HIS A 58 32.43 -3.30 -2.60
CA HIS A 58 31.54 -2.35 -3.27
C HIS A 58 30.22 -2.10 -2.50
N PRO A 59 30.27 -1.63 -1.23
CA PRO A 59 29.09 -1.56 -0.37
C PRO A 59 28.03 -0.57 -0.87
N LEU A 60 28.43 0.53 -1.52
CA LEU A 60 27.48 1.51 -2.09
C LEU A 60 26.72 0.95 -3.29
N GLU A 61 27.39 0.20 -4.17
CA GLU A 61 26.74 -0.43 -5.31
C GLU A 61 25.77 -1.53 -4.86
N LEU A 62 26.14 -2.32 -3.83
CA LEU A 62 25.24 -3.29 -3.22
C LEU A 62 23.97 -2.61 -2.68
N VAL A 63 24.10 -1.51 -1.94
CA VAL A 63 22.94 -0.78 -1.41
C VAL A 63 22.04 -0.32 -2.55
N GLN A 64 22.59 0.26 -3.63
CA GLN A 64 21.80 0.68 -4.78
C GLN A 64 21.07 -0.48 -5.46
N ILE A 65 21.75 -1.62 -5.66
CA ILE A 65 21.13 -2.82 -6.24
C ILE A 65 19.97 -3.31 -5.35
N LEU A 66 20.17 -3.32 -4.03
CA LEU A 66 19.13 -3.73 -3.08
C LEU A 66 17.95 -2.75 -3.07
N GLU A 67 18.20 -1.44 -3.12
CA GLU A 67 17.17 -0.41 -3.20
C GLU A 67 16.35 -0.54 -4.49
N GLN A 68 17.02 -0.68 -5.64
CA GLN A 68 16.36 -0.90 -6.92
C GLN A 68 15.53 -2.19 -6.92
N GLY A 69 16.10 -3.27 -6.39
CA GLY A 69 15.40 -4.54 -6.25
C GLY A 69 14.16 -4.44 -5.36
N LEU A 70 14.25 -3.70 -4.24
CA LEU A 70 13.13 -3.48 -3.33
C LEU A 70 12.03 -2.62 -3.98
N LEU A 71 12.40 -1.56 -4.70
CA LEU A 71 11.44 -0.73 -5.43
C LEU A 71 10.75 -1.51 -6.54
N ALA A 72 11.50 -2.28 -7.34
CA ALA A 72 10.94 -3.13 -8.39
C ALA A 72 10.00 -4.19 -7.82
N LYS A 73 10.38 -4.82 -6.69
CA LYS A 73 9.53 -5.78 -5.98
C LYS A 73 8.22 -5.13 -5.51
N ARG A 74 8.28 -3.95 -4.90
CA ARG A 74 7.08 -3.23 -4.43
C ARG A 74 6.14 -2.87 -5.58
N GLU A 75 6.69 -2.43 -6.71
CA GLU A 75 5.87 -2.10 -7.88
C GLU A 75 5.19 -3.34 -8.46
N LEU A 76 5.91 -4.47 -8.55
CA LEU A 76 5.33 -5.73 -8.98
C LEU A 76 4.21 -6.21 -8.05
N GLU A 77 4.42 -6.11 -6.73
CA GLU A 77 3.41 -6.44 -5.72
C GLU A 77 2.18 -5.53 -5.84
N ARG A 78 2.37 -4.22 -6.04
CA ARG A 78 1.30 -3.25 -6.27
C ARG A 78 0.49 -3.58 -7.52
N GLN A 79 1.15 -3.84 -8.64
CA GLN A 79 0.50 -4.21 -9.90
C GLN A 79 -0.28 -5.51 -9.78
N ARG A 80 0.30 -6.52 -9.12
CA ARG A 80 -0.39 -7.78 -8.85
C ARG A 80 -1.61 -7.56 -7.97
N GLN A 81 -1.48 -6.78 -6.89
CA GLN A 81 -2.58 -6.45 -6.00
C GLN A 81 -3.69 -5.70 -6.75
N GLU A 82 -3.34 -4.74 -7.60
CA GLU A 82 -4.28 -3.99 -8.44
C GLU A 82 -5.01 -4.91 -9.43
N GLN A 83 -4.30 -5.86 -10.06
CA GLN A 83 -4.93 -6.87 -10.92
C GLN A 83 -5.88 -7.79 -10.15
N GLU A 84 -5.47 -8.29 -8.98
CA GLU A 84 -6.32 -9.10 -8.10
C GLU A 84 -7.55 -8.30 -7.65
N ASP A 85 -7.37 -7.02 -7.33
CA ASP A 85 -8.43 -6.12 -6.91
C ASP A 85 -9.43 -5.81 -8.03
N LEU A 86 -8.96 -5.65 -9.27
CA LEU A 86 -9.83 -5.47 -10.44
C LEU A 86 -10.52 -6.77 -10.89
N ALA A 87 -9.92 -7.93 -10.62
CA ALA A 87 -10.48 -9.23 -10.99
C ALA A 87 -11.57 -9.69 -10.02
N MET A 88 -11.53 -9.26 -8.76
CA MET A 88 -12.52 -9.63 -7.76
C MET A 88 -13.64 -8.61 -7.67
N GLU A 89 -14.84 -9.00 -8.09
CA GLU A 89 -16.05 -8.23 -7.86
C GLU A 89 -16.37 -8.18 -6.37
N ARG A 90 -16.60 -6.98 -5.85
CA ARG A 90 -16.96 -6.75 -4.45
C ARG A 90 -18.20 -5.88 -4.44
N ASN A 91 -19.31 -6.45 -3.96
CA ASN A 91 -20.58 -5.74 -3.88
C ASN A 91 -21.04 -5.71 -2.42
N PRO A 92 -20.76 -4.62 -1.67
CA PRO A 92 -21.14 -4.53 -0.28
C PRO A 92 -22.66 -4.42 -0.15
N GLU A 93 -23.25 -5.19 0.76
CA GLU A 93 -24.67 -5.11 1.08
C GLU A 93 -24.95 -3.82 1.87
N ILE A 94 -25.85 -2.98 1.39
CA ILE A 94 -26.24 -1.74 2.09
C ILE A 94 -27.72 -1.84 2.40
N SER A 95 -28.04 -2.13 3.67
CA SER A 95 -29.42 -2.18 4.13
C SER A 95 -30.03 -0.79 4.21
N LYS A 96 -31.36 -0.68 4.07
CA LYS A 96 -32.08 0.61 3.98
C LYS A 96 -32.03 1.45 5.25
N ASP A 97 -31.78 0.80 6.38
CA ASP A 97 -31.64 1.35 7.73
C ASP A 97 -30.18 1.73 8.05
N ARG A 98 -29.25 1.63 7.10
CA ARG A 98 -27.89 2.15 7.29
C ARG A 98 -27.89 3.67 7.30
N PRO A 99 -27.21 4.32 8.28
CA PRO A 99 -26.90 5.73 8.18
C PRO A 99 -26.05 6.02 6.94
N ILE A 100 -26.49 6.99 6.15
CA ILE A 100 -25.77 7.49 4.98
C ILE A 100 -25.37 8.94 5.25
N ARG A 101 -24.13 9.31 4.94
CA ARG A 101 -23.66 10.70 4.93
C ARG A 101 -23.52 11.17 3.49
N GLY A 102 -23.96 12.40 3.22
CA GLY A 102 -24.06 12.94 1.86
C GLY A 102 -25.45 12.68 1.26
N ASN A 103 -25.55 12.75 -0.07
CA ASN A 103 -26.80 12.53 -0.79
C ASN A 103 -27.15 11.04 -0.85
N PRO A 104 -28.27 10.56 -0.26
CA PRO A 104 -28.63 9.14 -0.30
C PRO A 104 -28.76 8.54 -1.70
N GLU A 105 -29.08 9.38 -2.70
CA GLU A 105 -29.25 8.99 -4.11
C GLU A 105 -27.98 9.20 -4.95
N ALA A 106 -26.86 9.52 -4.32
CA ALA A 106 -25.58 9.69 -4.99
C ALA A 106 -25.16 8.43 -5.78
N PRO A 107 -24.69 8.56 -7.04
CA PRO A 107 -24.31 7.43 -7.88
C PRO A 107 -23.01 6.74 -7.42
N ILE A 108 -22.17 7.43 -6.65
CA ILE A 108 -20.90 6.88 -6.15
C ILE A 108 -21.02 6.61 -4.66
N THR A 109 -20.92 5.33 -4.30
CA THR A 109 -20.99 4.88 -2.92
C THR A 109 -19.61 4.53 -2.42
N ILE A 110 -19.20 5.20 -1.34
CA ILE A 110 -18.00 4.90 -0.57
C ILE A 110 -18.46 4.08 0.64
N VAL A 111 -18.03 2.83 0.74
CA VAL A 111 -18.22 2.00 1.93
C VAL A 111 -16.90 1.94 2.69
N GLU A 112 -16.88 2.44 3.93
CA GLU A 112 -15.72 2.42 4.81
C GLU A 112 -15.85 1.30 5.84
N TYR A 113 -14.90 0.37 5.88
CA TYR A 113 -14.74 -0.64 6.93
C TYR A 113 -13.66 -0.18 7.90
N SER A 114 -14.04 0.11 9.13
CA SER A 114 -13.21 0.92 10.01
C SER A 114 -13.36 0.55 11.48
N ASP A 115 -12.42 1.06 12.28
CA ASP A 115 -12.30 0.83 13.72
C ASP A 115 -12.11 2.19 14.42
N PHE A 116 -13.04 2.51 15.33
CA PHE A 116 -13.05 3.76 16.09
C PHE A 116 -11.80 4.02 16.92
N LEU A 117 -10.96 3.02 17.25
CA LEU A 117 -9.70 3.23 17.98
C LEU A 117 -8.44 3.12 17.09
N CYS A 118 -8.59 2.77 15.81
CA CYS A 118 -7.47 2.64 14.89
C CYS A 118 -6.94 4.04 14.48
N PRO A 119 -5.65 4.35 14.69
CA PRO A 119 -5.08 5.65 14.32
C PRO A 119 -5.14 5.94 12.81
N TYR A 120 -4.96 4.91 11.97
CA TYR A 120 -5.05 5.07 10.53
C TYR A 120 -6.49 5.31 10.07
N CYS A 121 -7.49 4.75 10.76
CA CYS A 121 -8.89 5.05 10.49
C CYS A 121 -9.19 6.53 10.70
N SER A 122 -8.75 7.12 11.82
CA SER A 122 -8.90 8.56 12.07
C SER A 122 -8.31 9.43 10.95
N GLN A 123 -7.11 9.08 10.46
CA GLN A 123 -6.48 9.78 9.33
C GLN A 123 -7.28 9.65 8.03
N ALA A 124 -7.78 8.44 7.75
CA ALA A 124 -8.55 8.17 6.53
C ALA A 124 -9.93 8.83 6.58
N THR A 125 -10.64 8.76 7.71
CA THR A 125 -11.91 9.45 7.94
C THR A 125 -11.78 10.96 7.72
N ALA A 126 -10.69 11.58 8.19
CA ALA A 126 -10.42 13.01 7.92
C ALA A 126 -10.22 13.29 6.42
N THR A 127 -9.58 12.36 5.71
CA THR A 127 -9.37 12.46 4.25
C THR A 127 -10.68 12.29 3.48
N VAL A 128 -11.51 11.31 3.85
CA VAL A 128 -12.84 11.08 3.25
C VAL A 128 -13.78 12.23 3.56
N LYS A 129 -13.76 12.79 4.77
CA LYS A 129 -14.52 14.00 5.09
C LYS A 129 -14.15 15.15 4.15
N ARG A 130 -12.87 15.40 3.93
CA ARG A 130 -12.41 16.40 2.96
C ARG A 130 -12.84 16.08 1.52
N LEU A 131 -12.89 14.81 1.14
CA LEU A 131 -13.40 14.39 -0.17
C LEU A 131 -14.88 14.75 -0.33
N LEU A 132 -15.70 14.45 0.67
CA LEU A 132 -17.13 14.80 0.70
C LEU A 132 -17.35 16.31 0.73
N ASP A 133 -16.53 17.07 1.47
CA ASP A 133 -16.61 18.54 1.54
C ASP A 133 -16.30 19.21 0.18
N LEU A 134 -15.59 18.51 -0.72
CA LEU A 134 -15.28 18.97 -2.08
C LEU A 134 -16.30 18.51 -3.12
N ASP A 135 -17.30 17.70 -2.73
CA ASP A 135 -18.34 17.17 -3.61
C ASP A 135 -19.53 18.14 -3.73
N ASP A 136 -19.29 19.28 -4.39
CA ASP A 136 -20.32 20.29 -4.64
C ASP A 136 -21.50 19.77 -5.47
N ALA A 137 -21.28 18.70 -6.24
CA ALA A 137 -22.28 18.09 -7.11
C ALA A 137 -23.19 17.07 -6.38
N GLY A 138 -22.82 16.67 -5.15
CA GLY A 138 -23.56 15.67 -4.38
C GLY A 138 -23.54 14.29 -5.03
N GLU A 139 -22.43 13.94 -5.69
CA GLU A 139 -22.21 12.68 -6.39
C GLU A 139 -21.75 11.54 -5.47
N LEU A 140 -21.37 11.86 -4.23
CA LEU A 140 -20.82 10.93 -3.26
C LEU A 140 -21.79 10.68 -2.10
N ARG A 141 -21.87 9.41 -1.68
CA ARG A 141 -22.42 9.02 -0.39
C ARG A 141 -21.47 8.10 0.36
N LEU A 142 -21.41 8.27 1.66
CA LEU A 142 -20.60 7.47 2.57
C LEU A 142 -21.49 6.56 3.43
N VAL A 143 -21.10 5.29 3.49
CA VAL A 143 -21.64 4.28 4.40
C VAL A 143 -20.49 3.80 5.29
N PHE A 144 -20.71 3.83 6.60
CA PHE A 144 -19.76 3.33 7.59
C PHE A 144 -20.12 1.90 8.00
N LYS A 145 -19.13 1.01 8.03
CA LYS A 145 -19.22 -0.39 8.44
C LYS A 145 -18.14 -0.74 9.45
N HIS A 146 -18.47 -1.66 10.35
CA HIS A 146 -17.65 -1.98 11.50
C HIS A 146 -16.64 -3.09 11.21
N LEU A 147 -15.36 -2.84 11.49
CA LEU A 147 -14.31 -3.85 11.54
C LEU A 147 -13.45 -3.68 12.80
N PRO A 148 -14.04 -3.84 14.01
CA PRO A 148 -13.35 -3.58 15.27
C PRO A 148 -12.24 -4.59 15.51
N LEU A 149 -11.04 -4.11 15.88
CA LEU A 149 -9.86 -4.96 16.06
C LEU A 149 -9.64 -5.40 17.52
N ASN A 150 -10.44 -4.89 18.47
CA ASN A 150 -10.36 -5.23 19.89
C ASN A 150 -11.73 -5.06 20.60
N PRO A 151 -11.90 -5.60 21.82
CA PRO A 151 -13.17 -5.55 22.54
C PRO A 151 -13.69 -4.12 22.79
N VAL A 152 -12.82 -3.17 23.13
CA VAL A 152 -13.25 -1.78 23.37
C VAL A 152 -13.80 -1.15 22.10
N SER A 153 -13.18 -1.44 20.95
CA SER A 153 -13.66 -0.94 19.65
C SER A 153 -14.99 -1.56 19.25
N ARG A 154 -15.26 -2.80 19.68
CA ARG A 154 -16.58 -3.44 19.54
C ARG A 154 -17.64 -2.73 20.37
N GLU A 155 -17.33 -2.31 21.61
CA GLU A 155 -18.27 -1.52 22.42
C GLU A 155 -18.60 -0.17 21.79
N LEU A 156 -17.62 0.50 21.19
CA LEU A 156 -17.84 1.75 20.44
C LEU A 156 -18.67 1.53 19.16
N ALA A 157 -18.49 0.39 18.49
CA ALA A 157 -19.33 0.00 17.38
C ALA A 157 -20.79 -0.23 17.81
N LEU A 158 -21.02 -0.92 18.94
CA LEU A 158 -22.36 -1.10 19.52
C LEU A 158 -23.02 0.24 19.85
N ALA A 159 -22.23 1.20 20.37
CA ALA A 159 -22.71 2.54 20.64
C ALA A 159 -23.15 3.28 19.35
N TYR A 160 -22.38 3.16 18.27
CA TYR A 160 -22.78 3.72 16.97
C TYR A 160 -24.09 3.13 16.45
N GLU A 161 -24.24 1.79 16.51
CA GLU A 161 -25.46 1.11 16.10
C GLU A 161 -26.67 1.53 16.94
N ALA A 162 -26.50 1.66 18.26
CA ALA A 162 -27.56 2.11 19.16
C ALA A 162 -28.02 3.54 18.84
N ALA A 163 -27.08 4.44 18.53
CA ALA A 163 -27.42 5.78 18.07
C ALA A 163 -28.15 5.74 16.72
N ALA A 164 -27.70 4.89 15.79
CA ALA A 164 -28.29 4.74 14.45
C ALA A 164 -29.74 4.23 14.50
N MET A 165 -30.07 3.34 15.43
CA MET A 165 -31.45 2.85 15.65
C MET A 165 -32.44 3.94 16.09
N GLN A 166 -31.94 5.07 16.58
CA GLN A 166 -32.75 6.22 16.98
C GLN A 166 -32.70 7.35 15.96
N SER A 167 -31.49 7.68 15.47
CA SER A 167 -31.26 8.78 14.54
C SER A 167 -29.96 8.58 13.76
N HIS A 168 -30.05 8.61 12.43
CA HIS A 168 -28.88 8.60 11.56
C HIS A 168 -27.98 9.82 11.77
N GLU A 169 -28.57 10.97 12.12
CA GLU A 169 -27.81 12.18 12.44
C GLU A 169 -26.99 12.00 13.73
N ALA A 170 -27.61 11.48 14.78
CA ALA A 170 -26.92 11.21 16.04
C ALA A 170 -25.80 10.18 15.87
N ALA A 171 -26.00 9.16 15.03
CA ALA A 171 -24.95 8.19 14.70
C ALA A 171 -23.74 8.87 14.05
N TRP A 172 -23.96 9.77 13.10
CA TRP A 172 -22.88 10.52 12.45
C TRP A 172 -22.19 11.53 13.36
N GLN A 173 -22.92 12.16 14.28
CA GLN A 173 -22.34 13.01 15.33
C GLN A 173 -21.48 12.19 16.29
N LEU A 174 -21.97 11.02 16.73
CA LEU A 174 -21.23 10.10 17.57
C LEU A 174 -19.96 9.60 16.85
N HIS A 175 -20.08 9.21 15.58
CA HIS A 175 -18.95 8.81 14.74
C HIS A 175 -17.84 9.86 14.73
N ASP A 176 -18.18 11.13 14.45
CA ASP A 176 -17.19 12.20 14.38
C ASP A 176 -16.53 12.42 15.76
N LEU A 177 -17.32 12.47 16.83
CA LEU A 177 -16.81 12.66 18.20
C LEU A 177 -15.94 11.50 18.68
N LEU A 178 -16.24 10.26 18.28
CA LEU A 178 -15.40 9.10 18.60
C LEU A 178 -14.03 9.18 17.94
N PHE A 179 -13.97 9.57 16.65
CA PHE A 179 -12.70 9.75 15.96
C PHE A 179 -11.91 10.96 16.49
N GLU A 180 -12.58 12.08 16.78
CA GLU A 180 -11.96 13.29 17.35
C GLU A 180 -11.36 13.04 18.75
N ARG A 181 -12.00 12.18 19.55
CA ARG A 181 -11.61 11.90 20.95
C ARG A 181 -10.86 10.58 21.13
N GLN A 182 -10.30 10.00 20.07
CA GLN A 182 -9.55 8.74 20.13
C GLN A 182 -8.50 8.69 21.25
N ALA A 183 -7.80 9.80 21.51
CA ALA A 183 -6.80 9.87 22.56
C ALA A 183 -7.41 9.72 23.96
N GLU A 184 -8.56 10.35 24.22
CA GLU A 184 -9.28 10.24 25.50
C GLU A 184 -9.91 8.84 25.70
N LEU A 185 -10.40 8.24 24.61
CA LEU A 185 -11.02 6.91 24.64
C LEU A 185 -10.02 5.80 25.03
N ARG A 186 -8.73 5.98 24.76
CA ARG A 186 -7.68 5.02 25.15
C ARG A 186 -7.49 5.01 26.67
N GLY A 187 -8.09 4.01 27.32
CA GLY A 187 -7.98 3.76 28.75
C GLY A 187 -9.17 4.26 29.58
N ASN A 188 -10.12 4.97 28.98
CA ASN A 188 -11.33 5.45 29.66
C ASN A 188 -12.56 5.52 28.73
N ALA A 189 -12.71 4.52 27.85
CA ALA A 189 -13.68 4.55 26.76
C ALA A 189 -15.13 4.79 27.23
N GLU A 190 -15.58 4.09 28.27
CA GLU A 190 -16.97 4.18 28.74
C GLU A 190 -17.31 5.58 29.26
N ALA A 191 -16.50 6.15 30.16
CA ALA A 191 -16.79 7.49 30.70
C ALA A 191 -16.66 8.60 29.66
N VAL A 192 -15.83 8.41 28.63
CA VAL A 192 -15.77 9.34 27.49
C VAL A 192 -17.02 9.20 26.62
N LEU A 193 -17.44 7.97 26.34
CA LEU A 193 -18.66 7.69 25.58
C LEU A 193 -19.89 8.26 26.28
N GLU A 194 -20.06 8.03 27.58
CA GLU A 194 -21.16 8.60 28.39
C GLU A 194 -21.24 10.13 28.27
N ARG A 195 -20.09 10.82 28.34
CA ARG A 195 -20.04 12.28 28.15
C ARG A 195 -20.42 12.71 26.73
N ILE A 196 -20.04 11.93 25.71
CA ILE A 196 -20.39 12.21 24.32
C ILE A 196 -21.90 12.06 24.14
N VAL A 197 -22.47 10.91 24.51
CA VAL A 197 -23.89 10.61 24.26
C VAL A 197 -24.85 11.47 25.08
N ALA A 198 -24.43 11.94 26.26
CA ALA A 198 -25.20 12.91 27.04
C ALA A 198 -25.38 14.27 26.34
N GLY A 199 -24.56 14.57 25.31
CA GLY A 199 -24.69 15.77 24.48
C GLY A 199 -25.44 15.56 23.17
N LEU A 200 -25.89 14.33 22.89
CA LEU A 200 -26.64 14.00 21.67
C LEU A 200 -28.15 14.05 21.93
N ASP A 201 -28.92 14.34 20.89
CA ASP A 201 -30.40 14.34 20.94
C ASP A 201 -30.95 12.91 20.78
N ILE A 202 -30.74 12.07 21.80
CA ILE A 202 -31.19 10.67 21.86
C ILE A 202 -31.72 10.33 23.25
N ASP A 203 -32.57 9.30 23.33
CA ASP A 203 -33.02 8.74 24.60
C ASP A 203 -31.93 7.82 25.17
N LEU A 204 -31.38 8.17 26.34
CA LEU A 204 -30.26 7.45 26.96
C LEU A 204 -30.66 6.07 27.52
N ASP A 205 -31.89 5.91 28.00
CA ASP A 205 -32.38 4.63 28.50
C ASP A 205 -32.59 3.66 27.32
N ARG A 206 -33.19 4.17 26.24
CA ARG A 206 -33.31 3.44 24.98
C ARG A 206 -31.94 3.14 24.37
N PHE A 207 -31.00 4.08 24.41
CA PHE A 207 -29.64 3.88 23.90
C PHE A 207 -28.94 2.73 24.63
N ALA A 208 -29.04 2.67 25.97
CA ALA A 208 -28.47 1.58 26.75
C ALA A 208 -29.09 0.22 26.38
N ALA A 209 -30.41 0.17 26.15
CA ALA A 209 -31.11 -1.04 25.71
C ALA A 209 -30.70 -1.46 24.29
N ASP A 210 -30.67 -0.53 23.34
CA ASP A 210 -30.31 -0.75 21.94
C ASP A 210 -28.84 -1.19 21.81
N ARG A 211 -27.93 -0.62 22.61
CA ARG A 211 -26.50 -1.01 22.67
C ARG A 211 -26.31 -2.46 23.14
N ALA A 212 -27.19 -2.95 24.01
CA ALA A 212 -27.18 -4.33 24.50
C ALA A 212 -27.97 -5.30 23.60
N SER A 213 -28.56 -4.83 22.50
CA SER A 213 -29.45 -5.63 21.67
C SER A 213 -28.70 -6.66 20.80
N PRO A 214 -29.31 -7.82 20.53
CA PRO A 214 -28.79 -8.76 19.54
C PRO A 214 -28.66 -8.15 18.14
N GLU A 215 -29.58 -7.24 17.77
CA GLU A 215 -29.60 -6.59 16.47
C GLU A 215 -28.31 -5.77 16.21
N ALA A 216 -27.87 -4.96 17.19
CA ALA A 216 -26.62 -4.21 17.10
C ALA A 216 -25.41 -5.15 16.97
N ALA A 217 -25.39 -6.23 17.77
CA ALA A 217 -24.31 -7.22 17.72
C ALA A 217 -24.25 -7.97 16.37
N GLU A 218 -25.41 -8.32 15.81
CA GLU A 218 -25.52 -9.01 14.53
C GLU A 218 -25.07 -8.14 13.36
N ARG A 219 -25.40 -6.84 13.36
CA ARG A 219 -24.91 -5.90 12.32
C ARG A 219 -23.38 -5.86 12.28
N ILE A 220 -22.73 -5.75 13.44
CA ILE A 220 -21.26 -5.74 13.52
C ILE A 220 -20.68 -7.06 13.00
N ILE A 221 -21.29 -8.20 13.35
CA ILE A 221 -20.83 -9.51 12.87
C ILE A 221 -20.93 -9.61 11.34
N LYS A 222 -22.05 -9.17 10.75
CA LYS A 222 -22.25 -9.15 9.30
C LYS A 222 -21.21 -8.28 8.59
N ASP A 223 -20.92 -7.08 9.10
CA ASP A 223 -19.89 -6.21 8.54
C ASP A 223 -18.50 -6.87 8.56
N MET A 224 -18.16 -7.55 9.67
CA MET A 224 -16.89 -8.27 9.81
C MET A 224 -16.77 -9.47 8.87
N GLU A 225 -17.85 -10.24 8.70
CA GLU A 225 -17.91 -11.39 7.78
C GLU A 225 -17.81 -10.94 6.32
N GLU A 226 -18.51 -9.86 5.97
CA GLU A 226 -18.47 -9.27 4.64
C GLU A 226 -17.04 -8.78 4.31
N ALA A 227 -16.43 -7.99 5.21
CA ALA A 227 -15.05 -7.53 5.05
C ALA A 227 -14.09 -8.71 4.84
N ARG A 228 -14.23 -9.79 5.63
CA ARG A 228 -13.43 -11.01 5.48
C ARG A 228 -13.64 -11.66 4.11
N SER A 229 -14.87 -11.72 3.62
CA SER A 229 -15.19 -12.28 2.30
C SER A 229 -14.53 -11.49 1.16
N PHE A 230 -14.31 -10.19 1.35
CA PHE A 230 -13.58 -9.32 0.42
C PHE A 230 -12.06 -9.36 0.59
N GLY A 231 -11.54 -10.21 1.48
CA GLY A 231 -10.11 -10.33 1.75
C GLY A 231 -9.54 -9.13 2.53
N PHE A 232 -10.38 -8.44 3.31
CA PHE A 232 -9.96 -7.30 4.13
C PHE A 232 -9.49 -7.80 5.49
N GLY A 233 -8.17 -7.86 5.68
CA GLY A 233 -7.52 -8.35 6.90
C GLY A 233 -7.20 -7.28 7.95
N GLY A 234 -7.56 -6.01 7.71
CA GLY A 234 -7.24 -4.90 8.60
C GLY A 234 -8.03 -3.64 8.25
N THR A 235 -7.77 -2.54 8.95
CA THR A 235 -8.45 -1.25 8.79
C THR A 235 -7.47 -0.10 8.56
N PRO A 236 -7.91 1.01 7.92
CA PRO A 236 -9.19 1.16 7.22
C PRO A 236 -9.17 0.49 5.84
N MET A 237 -10.33 0.06 5.38
CA MET A 237 -10.53 -0.48 4.03
C MET A 237 -11.76 0.17 3.42
N PHE A 238 -11.71 0.49 2.12
CA PHE A 238 -12.81 1.14 1.44
C PHE A 238 -13.22 0.37 0.18
N LEU A 239 -14.48 0.51 -0.19
CA LEU A 239 -15.01 0.16 -1.51
C LEU A 239 -15.69 1.37 -2.12
N ILE A 240 -15.25 1.79 -3.30
CA ILE A 240 -15.86 2.88 -4.07
C ILE A 240 -16.49 2.25 -5.31
N ASN A 241 -17.81 2.06 -5.28
CA ASN A 241 -18.55 1.24 -6.26
C ASN A 241 -17.83 -0.09 -6.59
N GLY A 242 -17.38 -0.80 -5.53
CA GLY A 242 -16.71 -2.09 -5.63
C GLY A 242 -15.20 -2.04 -5.91
N ILE A 243 -14.62 -0.86 -6.21
CA ILE A 243 -13.18 -0.69 -6.36
C ILE A 243 -12.55 -0.51 -4.97
N PRO A 244 -11.60 -1.36 -4.55
CA PRO A 244 -11.03 -1.27 -3.22
C PRO A 244 -9.99 -0.14 -3.11
N VAL A 245 -9.98 0.53 -1.96
CA VAL A 245 -8.89 1.42 -1.52
C VAL A 245 -8.40 0.90 -0.18
N ARG A 246 -7.10 0.60 -0.09
CA ARG A 246 -6.52 -0.10 1.07
C ARG A 246 -5.72 0.87 1.94
N GLY A 247 -6.16 1.06 3.18
CA GLY A 247 -5.46 1.88 4.18
C GLY A 247 -5.74 3.38 4.08
N ALA A 248 -5.01 4.14 4.90
CA ALA A 248 -5.05 5.60 4.93
C ALA A 248 -4.19 6.16 3.79
N VAL A 249 -4.82 6.37 2.63
CA VAL A 249 -4.16 6.93 1.44
C VAL A 249 -4.40 8.44 1.32
N PRO A 250 -3.56 9.18 0.58
CA PRO A 250 -3.79 10.59 0.30
C PRO A 250 -5.10 10.84 -0.45
N LEU A 251 -5.65 12.06 -0.31
CA LEU A 251 -6.88 12.50 -0.98
C LEU A 251 -6.86 12.23 -2.49
N GLN A 252 -5.71 12.42 -3.14
CA GLN A 252 -5.57 12.23 -4.60
C GLN A 252 -5.89 10.80 -5.03
N GLU A 253 -5.57 9.81 -4.18
CA GLU A 253 -5.85 8.42 -4.48
C GLU A 253 -7.35 8.12 -4.41
N PHE A 254 -8.06 8.69 -3.42
CA PHE A 254 -9.52 8.61 -3.38
C PHE A 254 -10.16 9.27 -4.61
N GLN A 255 -9.71 10.47 -4.99
CA GLN A 255 -10.22 11.18 -6.17
C GLN A 255 -10.03 10.37 -7.45
N ARG A 256 -8.85 9.77 -7.62
CA ARG A 256 -8.54 8.88 -8.76
C ARG A 256 -9.53 7.71 -8.84
N VAL A 257 -9.81 7.07 -7.70
CA VAL A 257 -10.71 5.91 -7.67
C VAL A 257 -12.18 6.32 -7.84
N VAL A 258 -12.59 7.48 -7.34
CA VAL A 258 -13.92 8.07 -7.61
C VAL A 258 -14.11 8.31 -9.11
N GLU A 259 -13.11 8.86 -9.80
CA GLU A 259 -13.14 9.07 -11.26
C GLU A 259 -13.27 7.73 -12.01
N MET A 260 -12.52 6.71 -11.59
CA MET A 260 -12.65 5.35 -12.14
C MET A 260 -14.03 4.74 -11.88
N ALA A 261 -14.64 5.00 -10.73
CA ALA A 261 -15.97 4.52 -10.39
C ALA A 261 -17.05 5.20 -11.23
N GLY A 262 -16.95 6.51 -11.48
CA GLY A 262 -17.87 7.27 -12.32
C GLY A 262 -17.82 6.90 -13.81
N THR A 263 -16.65 6.51 -14.31
CA THR A 263 -16.50 6.01 -15.70
C THR A 263 -17.06 4.60 -15.88
N LYS A 264 -16.95 3.73 -14.87
CA LYS A 264 -17.59 2.41 -14.89
C LYS A 264 -19.12 2.49 -14.81
N SER A 265 -19.68 3.39 -14.00
CA SER A 265 -21.14 3.55 -13.88
C SER A 265 -21.79 4.18 -15.12
N SER A 266 -21.05 4.94 -15.92
CA SER A 266 -21.51 5.50 -17.20
C SER A 266 -21.33 4.56 -18.41
N GLY A 267 -20.55 3.48 -18.27
CA GLY A 267 -20.24 2.53 -19.34
C GLY A 267 -20.93 1.16 -19.26
N GLY A 268 -21.71 0.86 -18.21
CA GLY A 268 -22.32 -0.44 -17.99
C GLY A 268 -23.81 -0.34 -17.62
N TYR A 269 -24.64 -1.00 -18.44
CA TYR A 269 -26.12 -1.11 -18.41
C TYR A 269 -26.90 -0.16 -19.34
N ALA A 270 -26.62 -0.30 -20.64
CA ALA A 270 -27.65 -0.15 -21.67
C ALA A 270 -28.07 -1.55 -22.14
N GLY A 271 -29.29 -1.97 -21.79
CA GLY A 271 -30.11 -2.99 -22.48
C GLY A 271 -29.68 -4.45 -22.37
N GLU A 272 -30.50 -5.29 -21.74
CA GLU A 272 -31.55 -6.08 -22.39
C GLU A 272 -32.62 -6.50 -21.36
#